data_AF-A0A8J2WSA9-F1
#
_entry.id   AF-A0A8J2WSA9-F1
#
_cell.length_a   1.000
_cell.length_b   1.000
_cell.length_c   1.000
_cell.angle_alpha   90.00
_cell.angle_beta   90.00
_cell.angle_gamma   90.00
#
_symmetry.space_group_name_H-M   'P 1'
#
loop_
_entity.id
_entity.type
_entity.pdbx_description
1 polymer ?
#
loop_
_entity_poly.entity_id
_entity_poly.type
_entity_poly.pdbx_seq_one_letter_code
_entity_poly.pdbx_strand_id
1 'polypeptide(L)'
;MGLITRNKRFHPSLLTGVGIVQQIETETTKSYQGMYNQSFPDRCWSPDGKLTFFTTPCKSSVQTYALNWESFKICKLSLPNGCTGSVVLDVFEDWILVCGVSLTRPDQIFIGHKPGAYPMDMPDSLTGNKELPSTQSLVADVVSFKVEGDMEYEASLIFPKNPSKKTPLVVAPHGDPHSVSTDQFNAEAYFFCQLGYAVLLVNYRDRGRDRGSRD
;
A
#
# COMPACT_ATOMS: atom_id res chain seq x y z
N MET A 1 -8.99 17.83 -2.27
CA MET A 1 -10.04 18.09 -3.28
C MET A 1 -9.39 18.87 -4.42
N GLY A 2 -8.84 18.15 -5.40
CA GLY A 2 -8.21 18.74 -6.58
C GLY A 2 -8.97 18.25 -7.81
N LEU A 3 -9.58 19.17 -8.54
CA LEU A 3 -10.19 18.88 -9.84
C LEU A 3 -9.06 18.53 -10.82
N ILE A 4 -9.09 17.32 -11.37
CA ILE A 4 -8.24 16.93 -12.49
C ILE A 4 -8.78 17.63 -13.74
N THR A 5 -8.16 18.74 -14.14
CA THR A 5 -8.43 19.41 -15.41
C THR A 5 -7.17 19.45 -16.26
N ARG A 6 -7.02 18.47 -17.15
CA ARG A 6 -6.36 18.68 -18.46
C ARG A 6 -7.12 17.94 -19.56
N ASN A 7 -7.99 18.70 -20.23
CA ASN A 7 -8.47 18.56 -21.62
C ASN A 7 -8.26 17.22 -22.35
N LYS A 8 -8.86 16.15 -21.84
CA LYS A 8 -9.50 15.13 -22.68
C LYS A 8 -10.93 15.01 -22.18
N ARG A 9 -11.89 15.35 -23.04
CA ARG A 9 -13.32 15.32 -22.72
C ARG A 9 -13.65 13.95 -22.13
N PHE A 10 -13.97 13.91 -20.84
CA PHE A 10 -14.64 12.77 -20.24
C PHE A 10 -15.93 12.58 -21.03
N HIS A 11 -16.03 11.51 -21.81
CA HIS A 11 -17.26 11.22 -22.54
C HIS A 11 -18.30 10.77 -21.49
N PRO A 12 -19.42 11.49 -21.30
CA PRO A 12 -20.35 11.22 -20.19
C PRO A 12 -21.10 9.88 -20.29
N SER A 13 -20.84 9.08 -21.31
CA SER A 13 -21.56 7.84 -21.60
C SER A 13 -21.23 6.66 -20.67
N LEU A 14 -20.39 6.86 -19.65
CA LEU A 14 -20.03 5.84 -18.64
C LEU A 14 -20.66 6.06 -17.26
N LEU A 15 -21.49 7.10 -17.11
CA LEU A 15 -22.41 7.21 -15.98
C LEU A 15 -23.79 6.80 -16.47
N THR A 16 -24.17 5.55 -16.24
CA THR A 16 -25.60 5.26 -16.14
C THR A 16 -26.15 6.16 -15.04
N GLY A 17 -27.33 6.77 -15.22
CA GLY A 17 -27.96 7.72 -14.28
C GLY A 17 -28.30 7.18 -12.89
N VAL A 18 -27.77 6.00 -12.56
CA VAL A 18 -27.73 5.37 -11.25
C VAL A 18 -26.27 4.99 -11.06
N GLY A 19 -25.61 5.46 -10.01
CA GLY A 19 -24.19 5.20 -9.72
C GLY A 19 -23.90 3.72 -9.50
N ILE A 20 -23.84 2.95 -10.59
CA ILE A 20 -23.50 1.54 -10.57
C ILE A 20 -21.98 1.46 -10.42
N VAL A 21 -21.55 0.97 -9.27
CA VAL A 21 -20.16 0.52 -9.06
C VAL A 21 -19.97 -0.72 -9.93
N GLN A 22 -19.25 -0.59 -11.05
CA GLN A 22 -18.88 -1.76 -11.84
C GLN A 22 -17.89 -2.60 -11.02
N GLN A 23 -18.27 -3.84 -10.73
CA GLN A 23 -17.38 -4.77 -10.06
C GLN A 23 -16.25 -5.16 -11.01
N ILE A 24 -15.03 -4.79 -10.65
CA ILE A 24 -13.83 -5.11 -11.41
C ILE A 24 -13.38 -6.53 -11.05
N GLU A 25 -13.30 -7.40 -12.06
CA GLU A 25 -12.76 -8.75 -11.89
C GLU A 25 -11.23 -8.71 -11.79
N THR A 26 -10.69 -9.41 -10.79
CA THR A 26 -9.25 -9.56 -10.61
C THR A 26 -8.85 -11.00 -10.90
N GLU A 27 -7.87 -11.20 -11.79
CA GLU A 27 -7.34 -12.55 -12.07
C GLU A 27 -6.63 -13.15 -10.83
N THR A 28 -6.15 -12.28 -9.93
CA THR A 28 -5.57 -12.66 -8.64
C THR A 28 -6.46 -12.18 -7.49
N THR A 29 -7.60 -12.85 -7.29
CA THR A 29 -8.61 -12.55 -6.24
C THR A 29 -8.07 -12.50 -4.81
N LYS A 30 -6.82 -12.91 -4.55
CA LYS A 30 -6.23 -12.91 -3.21
C LYS A 30 -5.52 -11.62 -2.81
N SER A 31 -5.14 -10.73 -3.74
CA SER A 31 -4.25 -9.60 -3.41
C SER A 31 -4.90 -8.22 -3.41
N TYR A 32 -5.91 -7.98 -4.26
CA TYR A 32 -6.55 -6.67 -4.36
C TYR A 32 -7.78 -6.60 -3.45
N GLN A 33 -7.83 -5.58 -2.57
CA GLN A 33 -8.88 -5.44 -1.56
C GLN A 33 -9.85 -4.31 -1.86
N GLY A 34 -9.65 -3.57 -2.95
CA GLY A 34 -10.41 -2.36 -3.27
C GLY A 34 -9.50 -1.14 -3.39
N MET A 35 -10.07 -0.04 -3.84
CA MET A 35 -9.39 1.22 -4.07
C MET A 35 -9.72 2.20 -2.93
N TYR A 36 -8.88 2.21 -1.89
CA TYR A 36 -9.02 3.02 -0.68
C TYR A 36 -7.98 4.15 -0.61
N ASN A 37 -7.43 4.53 -1.76
CA ASN A 37 -6.41 5.57 -1.84
C ASN A 37 -7.01 6.95 -1.50
N GLN A 38 -6.28 7.73 -0.72
CA GLN A 38 -6.73 9.09 -0.38
C GLN A 38 -6.59 10.06 -1.56
N SER A 39 -5.67 9.78 -2.48
CA SER A 39 -5.43 10.59 -3.68
C SER A 39 -4.72 9.77 -4.77
N PHE A 40 -4.74 10.29 -6.00
CA PHE A 40 -3.88 9.84 -7.09
C PHE A 40 -2.70 10.82 -7.22
N PRO A 41 -1.54 10.37 -7.73
CA PRO A 41 -0.49 11.31 -8.10
C PRO A 41 -0.96 12.20 -9.25
N ASP A 42 -0.37 13.40 -9.38
CA ASP A 42 -0.74 14.39 -10.40
C ASP A 42 -0.68 13.82 -11.82
N ARG A 43 0.29 12.92 -12.08
CA ARG A 43 0.35 12.11 -13.30
C ARG A 43 0.27 10.63 -12.92
N CYS A 44 -0.83 10.02 -13.32
CA CYS A 44 -1.14 8.62 -13.04
C CYS A 44 -1.56 7.83 -14.29
N TRP A 45 -1.48 8.43 -15.48
CA TRP A 45 -2.00 7.85 -16.72
C TRP A 45 -0.87 7.45 -17.68
N SER A 46 -1.07 6.35 -18.39
CA SER A 46 -0.27 6.08 -19.59
C SER A 46 -0.56 7.10 -20.70
N PRO A 47 0.36 7.33 -21.66
CA PRO A 47 0.19 8.32 -22.73
C PRO A 47 -1.05 8.10 -23.61
N ASP A 48 -1.38 6.83 -23.85
CA ASP A 48 -2.55 6.40 -24.61
C ASP A 48 -3.87 6.53 -23.84
N GLY A 49 -3.81 6.81 -22.52
CA GLY A 49 -4.97 6.92 -21.64
C GLY A 49 -5.62 5.58 -21.30
N LYS A 50 -5.00 4.44 -21.63
CA LYS A 50 -5.58 3.11 -21.39
C LYS A 50 -5.34 2.58 -19.99
N LEU A 51 -4.29 3.05 -19.32
CA LEU A 51 -3.89 2.61 -17.99
C LEU A 51 -3.93 3.76 -16.99
N THR A 52 -4.43 3.48 -15.79
CA THR A 52 -4.24 4.34 -14.61
C THR A 52 -3.50 3.59 -13.52
N PHE A 53 -2.48 4.22 -12.97
CA PHE A 53 -1.67 3.71 -11.87
C PHE A 53 -2.12 4.33 -10.55
N PHE A 54 -2.26 3.50 -9.52
CA PHE A 54 -2.70 3.96 -8.21
C PHE A 54 -2.17 3.08 -7.10
N THR A 55 -2.17 3.61 -5.89
CA THR A 55 -1.69 2.92 -4.70
C THR A 55 -2.79 2.83 -3.67
N THR A 56 -3.04 1.64 -3.13
CA THR A 56 -4.07 1.43 -2.11
C THR A 56 -3.52 0.60 -0.95
N PRO A 57 -3.95 0.85 0.29
CA PRO A 57 -3.73 -0.08 1.38
C PRO A 57 -4.33 -1.46 1.08
N CYS A 58 -3.63 -2.51 1.49
CA CYS A 58 -4.04 -3.91 1.41
C CYS A 58 -3.60 -4.58 2.72
N LYS A 59 -4.52 -4.68 3.69
CA LYS A 59 -4.22 -5.05 5.10
C LYS A 59 -3.08 -4.17 5.66
N SER A 60 -2.04 -4.74 6.28
CA SER A 60 -0.88 -3.98 6.78
C SER A 60 0.18 -3.72 5.71
N SER A 61 -0.19 -3.70 4.44
CA SER A 61 0.72 -3.33 3.35
C SER A 61 0.15 -2.21 2.49
N VAL A 62 1.00 -1.55 1.72
CA VAL A 62 0.59 -0.60 0.67
C VAL A 62 1.10 -1.07 -0.69
N GLN A 63 0.20 -1.14 -1.67
CA GLN A 63 0.50 -1.78 -2.95
C GLN A 63 0.08 -0.92 -4.13
N THR A 64 0.92 -0.91 -5.16
CA THR A 64 0.66 -0.21 -6.41
C THR A 64 0.05 -1.15 -7.44
N TYR A 65 -0.97 -0.65 -8.12
CA TYR A 65 -1.73 -1.35 -9.14
C TYR A 65 -1.84 -0.49 -10.39
N ALA A 66 -2.20 -1.15 -11.48
CA ALA A 66 -2.63 -0.49 -12.68
C ALA A 66 -3.97 -1.05 -13.14
N LEU A 67 -4.90 -0.14 -13.42
CA LEU A 67 -6.22 -0.41 -13.98
C LEU A 67 -6.17 -0.19 -15.48
N ASN A 68 -6.56 -1.20 -16.25
CA ASN A 68 -6.78 -1.08 -17.69
C ASN A 68 -8.24 -0.71 -17.96
N TRP A 69 -8.48 0.43 -18.61
CA TRP A 69 -9.83 0.95 -18.87
C TRP A 69 -10.56 0.32 -20.06
N GLU A 70 -9.85 -0.41 -20.92
CA GLU A 70 -10.48 -1.13 -22.04
C GLU A 70 -11.03 -2.48 -21.58
N SER A 71 -10.27 -3.18 -20.73
CA SER A 71 -10.61 -4.51 -20.22
C SER A 71 -11.21 -4.51 -18.81
N PHE A 72 -11.14 -3.38 -18.11
CA PHE A 72 -11.47 -3.24 -16.69
C PHE A 72 -10.71 -4.21 -15.78
N LYS A 73 -9.50 -4.63 -16.18
CA LYS A 73 -8.65 -5.52 -15.37
C LYS A 73 -7.67 -4.71 -14.52
N ILE A 74 -7.43 -5.20 -13.30
CA ILE A 74 -6.43 -4.65 -12.37
C ILE A 74 -5.24 -5.60 -12.27
N CYS A 75 -4.04 -5.05 -12.42
CA CYS A 75 -2.77 -5.77 -12.26
C CYS A 75 -1.94 -5.13 -11.15
N LYS A 76 -1.45 -5.95 -10.21
CA LYS A 76 -0.47 -5.52 -9.21
C LYS A 76 0.89 -5.30 -9.90
N LEU A 77 1.56 -4.19 -9.59
CA LEU A 77 2.93 -3.98 -10.05
C LEU A 77 3.90 -4.85 -9.25
N SER A 78 4.98 -5.29 -9.92
CA SER A 78 6.07 -5.99 -9.25
C SER A 78 6.67 -5.08 -8.17
N LEU A 79 7.03 -5.68 -7.05
CA LEU A 79 7.67 -4.94 -5.96
C LEU A 79 9.14 -4.66 -6.31
N PRO A 80 9.66 -3.47 -5.98
CA PRO A 80 11.09 -3.23 -6.03
C PRO A 80 11.85 -4.22 -5.13
N ASN A 81 13.10 -4.53 -5.51
CA ASN A 81 13.90 -5.53 -4.79
C ASN A 81 14.06 -5.19 -3.31
N GLY A 82 13.68 -6.16 -2.46
CA GLY A 82 13.73 -6.05 -1.00
C GLY A 82 12.71 -5.10 -0.37
N CYS A 83 11.71 -4.64 -1.12
CA CYS A 83 10.55 -3.93 -0.60
C CYS A 83 9.37 -4.89 -0.41
N THR A 84 8.50 -4.58 0.55
CA THR A 84 7.26 -5.34 0.81
C THR A 84 6.03 -4.64 0.24
N GLY A 85 6.17 -3.34 -0.03
CA GLY A 85 5.13 -2.46 -0.55
C GLY A 85 5.67 -1.45 -1.56
N SER A 86 4.76 -0.74 -2.20
CA SER A 86 5.11 0.33 -3.15
C SER A 86 4.03 1.40 -3.23
N VAL A 87 4.47 2.64 -3.45
CA VAL A 87 3.64 3.81 -3.68
C VAL A 87 4.00 4.44 -5.02
N VAL A 88 3.06 4.58 -5.95
CA VAL A 88 3.30 5.34 -7.19
C VAL A 88 3.39 6.83 -6.86
N LEU A 89 4.48 7.45 -7.32
CA LEU A 89 4.73 8.87 -7.12
C LEU A 89 4.41 9.67 -8.39
N ASP A 90 4.72 9.11 -9.56
CA ASP A 90 4.61 9.82 -10.83
C ASP A 90 4.64 8.84 -12.01
N VAL A 91 4.01 9.26 -13.11
CA VAL A 91 4.00 8.54 -14.39
C VAL A 91 4.34 9.52 -15.49
N PHE A 92 5.38 9.22 -16.27
CA PHE A 92 5.80 10.04 -17.40
C PHE A 92 6.16 9.16 -18.58
N GLU A 93 5.37 9.28 -19.64
CA GLU A 93 5.49 8.38 -20.80
C GLU A 93 5.38 6.91 -20.35
N ASP A 94 6.37 6.12 -20.70
CA ASP A 94 6.49 4.71 -20.33
C ASP A 94 7.27 4.49 -19.02
N TRP A 95 7.59 5.57 -18.29
CA TRP A 95 8.32 5.54 -17.04
C TRP A 95 7.39 5.71 -15.83
N ILE A 96 7.65 4.91 -14.80
CA ILE A 96 6.91 4.97 -13.53
C ILE A 96 7.90 5.16 -12.39
N LEU A 97 7.69 6.23 -11.64
CA LEU A 97 8.41 6.52 -10.43
C LEU A 97 7.62 5.94 -9.25
N VAL A 98 8.27 5.11 -8.43
CA VAL A 98 7.66 4.54 -7.23
C VAL A 98 8.54 4.77 -6.01
N CYS A 99 7.90 4.91 -4.85
CA CYS A 99 8.54 4.70 -3.56
C CYS A 99 8.36 3.24 -3.16
N GLY A 100 9.45 2.47 -3.09
CA GLY A 100 9.44 1.14 -2.50
C GLY A 100 9.56 1.26 -0.98
N VAL A 101 8.71 0.54 -0.27
CA VAL A 101 8.59 0.67 1.19
C VAL A 101 8.77 -0.67 1.90
N SER A 102 9.21 -0.61 3.15
CA SER A 102 9.35 -1.78 4.04
C SER A 102 9.56 -1.32 5.50
N LEU A 103 9.07 -2.10 6.46
CA LEU A 103 9.30 -1.85 7.89
C LEU A 103 10.76 -2.02 8.32
N THR A 104 11.57 -2.74 7.55
CA THR A 104 12.93 -3.13 7.94
C THR A 104 14.03 -2.38 7.21
N ARG A 105 13.67 -1.44 6.33
CA ARG A 105 14.62 -0.57 5.61
C ARG A 105 13.97 0.78 5.30
N PRO A 106 14.76 1.87 5.24
CA PRO A 106 14.23 3.16 4.81
C PRO A 106 13.64 3.12 3.40
N ASP A 107 12.55 3.88 3.24
CA ASP A 107 11.87 4.13 1.97
C ASP A 107 12.86 4.59 0.89
N GLN A 108 12.71 4.05 -0.33
CA GLN A 108 13.62 4.29 -1.45
C GLN A 108 12.84 4.54 -2.73
N ILE A 109 13.40 5.39 -3.61
CA ILE A 109 12.77 5.73 -4.88
C ILE A 109 13.34 4.81 -5.95
N PHE A 110 12.46 4.22 -6.75
CA PHE A 110 12.78 3.34 -7.87
C PHE A 110 12.12 3.88 -9.13
N ILE A 111 12.72 3.58 -10.27
CA ILE A 111 12.14 3.90 -11.56
C ILE A 111 12.03 2.64 -12.41
N GLY A 112 10.81 2.38 -12.89
CA GLY A 112 10.50 1.30 -13.81
C GLY A 112 10.26 1.87 -15.21
N HIS A 113 10.68 1.12 -16.23
CA HIS A 113 10.36 1.42 -17.62
C HIS A 113 9.43 0.35 -18.17
N LYS A 114 8.42 0.74 -18.94
CA LYS A 114 7.42 -0.17 -19.49
C LYS A 114 7.21 0.04 -20.98
N PRO A 115 7.82 -0.79 -21.84
CA PRO A 115 7.38 -0.93 -23.22
C PRO A 115 6.30 -2.02 -23.29
N GLY A 116 5.01 -1.68 -23.12
CA GLY A 116 3.90 -2.63 -23.39
C GLY A 116 3.36 -3.43 -22.19
N ALA A 117 2.68 -4.57 -22.42
CA ALA A 117 1.83 -5.27 -21.44
C ALA A 117 2.58 -5.89 -20.23
N TYR A 118 1.90 -5.99 -19.08
CA TYR A 118 2.40 -6.43 -17.75
C TYR A 118 3.11 -7.81 -17.75
N PRO A 119 4.01 -8.09 -16.79
CA PRO A 119 4.43 -7.30 -15.61
C PRO A 119 5.58 -6.31 -15.87
N MET A 120 5.71 -5.31 -14.99
CA MET A 120 6.77 -4.30 -15.04
C MET A 120 8.01 -4.81 -14.30
N ASP A 121 9.16 -4.79 -14.95
CA ASP A 121 10.45 -4.96 -14.27
C ASP A 121 10.81 -3.66 -13.57
N MET A 122 11.25 -3.75 -12.31
CA MET A 122 11.62 -2.60 -11.47
C MET A 122 13.13 -2.67 -11.19
N PRO A 123 13.98 -2.25 -12.15
CA PRO A 123 15.37 -2.68 -12.17
C PRO A 123 16.23 -1.99 -11.10
N ASP A 124 16.08 -0.67 -10.86
CA ASP A 124 17.07 0.07 -10.04
C ASP A 124 16.49 1.13 -9.07
N SER A 125 17.10 1.22 -7.89
CA SER A 125 16.86 2.30 -6.91
C SER A 125 17.61 3.57 -7.33
N LEU A 126 16.87 4.66 -7.53
CA LEU A 126 17.42 6.00 -7.76
C LEU A 126 18.07 6.61 -6.51
N THR A 127 17.66 6.14 -5.33
CA THR A 127 18.22 6.60 -4.05
C THR A 127 19.40 5.75 -3.55
N GLY A 128 19.87 4.80 -4.37
CA GLY A 128 20.82 3.76 -3.98
C GLY A 128 20.21 2.72 -3.05
N ASN A 129 20.95 1.64 -2.78
CA ASN A 129 20.52 0.59 -1.85
C ASN A 129 20.77 1.04 -0.41
N LYS A 130 19.78 1.71 0.19
CA LYS A 130 19.84 2.10 1.61
C LYS A 130 19.39 0.92 2.47
N GLU A 131 20.35 0.18 2.96
CA GLU A 131 20.13 -0.84 3.99
C GLU A 131 20.49 -0.28 5.38
N LEU A 132 19.81 -0.77 6.41
CA LEU A 132 20.22 -0.48 7.78
C LEU A 132 21.53 -1.22 8.08
N PRO A 133 22.45 -0.62 8.85
CA PRO A 133 23.63 -1.33 9.35
C PRO A 133 23.23 -2.63 10.07
N SER A 134 24.11 -3.63 10.03
CA SER A 134 23.86 -4.94 10.67
C SER A 134 23.54 -4.82 12.17
N THR A 135 24.13 -3.83 12.85
CA THR A 135 23.91 -3.52 14.27
C THR A 135 22.55 -2.88 14.57
N GLN A 136 21.89 -2.31 13.56
CA GLN A 136 20.61 -1.61 13.66
C GLN A 136 19.49 -2.33 12.90
N SER A 137 19.78 -3.51 12.35
CA SER A 137 18.86 -4.27 11.51
C SER A 137 17.60 -4.68 12.27
N LEU A 138 16.48 -4.60 11.57
CA LEU A 138 15.16 -4.97 12.08
C LEU A 138 14.67 -6.27 11.43
N VAL A 139 13.76 -6.93 12.13
CA VAL A 139 12.90 -7.99 11.59
C VAL A 139 11.46 -7.51 11.77
N ALA A 140 10.60 -7.86 10.81
CA ALA A 140 9.18 -7.56 10.89
C ALA A 140 8.38 -8.82 10.54
N ASP A 141 7.35 -9.08 11.33
CA ASP A 141 6.38 -10.16 11.13
C ASP A 141 4.96 -9.59 11.12
N VAL A 142 4.09 -10.24 10.34
CA VAL A 142 2.65 -9.91 10.32
C VAL A 142 1.92 -10.92 11.19
N VAL A 143 1.19 -10.42 12.19
CA VAL A 143 0.42 -11.22 13.14
C VAL A 143 -1.07 -11.05 12.84
N SER A 144 -1.72 -12.15 12.51
CA SER A 144 -3.19 -12.20 12.39
C SER A 144 -3.81 -12.74 13.68
N PHE A 145 -4.91 -12.13 14.12
CA PHE A 145 -5.66 -12.59 15.28
C PHE A 145 -7.17 -12.33 15.13
N LYS A 146 -7.99 -13.15 15.78
CA LYS A 146 -9.44 -12.98 15.81
C LYS A 146 -9.88 -12.47 17.19
N VAL A 147 -10.77 -11.49 17.19
CA VAL A 147 -11.41 -10.99 18.43
C VAL A 147 -12.90 -11.31 18.33
N GLU A 148 -13.45 -12.01 19.33
CA GLU A 148 -14.84 -12.50 19.47
C GLU A 148 -15.71 -12.43 18.19
N GLY A 149 -15.88 -13.55 17.51
CA GLY A 149 -16.56 -13.65 16.22
C GLY A 149 -15.60 -14.03 15.08
N ASP A 150 -16.02 -13.82 13.84
CA ASP A 150 -15.26 -14.21 12.63
C ASP A 150 -14.35 -13.12 12.06
N MET A 151 -14.26 -11.96 12.72
CA MET A 151 -13.45 -10.84 12.24
C MET A 151 -11.96 -11.09 12.52
N GLU A 152 -11.16 -11.10 11.44
CA GLU A 152 -9.70 -11.18 11.48
C GLU A 152 -9.09 -9.78 11.48
N TYR A 153 -8.16 -9.55 12.41
CA TYR A 153 -7.37 -8.35 12.54
C TYR A 153 -5.91 -8.67 12.24
N GLU A 154 -5.18 -7.64 11.83
CA GLU A 154 -3.77 -7.75 11.50
C GLU A 154 -2.96 -6.70 12.27
N ALA A 155 -1.77 -7.08 12.70
CA ALA A 155 -0.79 -6.19 13.28
C ALA A 155 0.60 -6.50 12.72
N SER A 156 1.43 -5.48 12.61
CA SER A 156 2.83 -5.64 12.25
C SER A 156 3.70 -5.58 13.51
N LEU A 157 4.43 -6.66 13.79
CA LEU A 157 5.40 -6.75 14.87
C LEU A 157 6.79 -6.45 14.32
N ILE A 158 7.47 -5.45 14.88
CA ILE A 158 8.81 -5.01 14.47
C ILE A 158 9.73 -5.15 15.66
N PHE A 159 10.92 -5.71 15.46
CA PHE A 159 11.89 -5.91 16.55
C PHE A 159 13.33 -5.94 16.05
N PRO A 160 14.32 -5.68 16.92
CA PRO A 160 15.73 -5.79 16.57
C PRO A 160 16.08 -7.21 16.13
N LYS A 161 16.91 -7.36 15.09
CA LYS A 161 17.33 -8.67 14.57
C LYS A 161 18.02 -9.56 15.60
N ASN A 162 18.71 -8.95 16.57
CA ASN A 162 19.35 -9.62 17.70
C ASN A 162 18.69 -9.18 19.02
N PRO A 163 17.46 -9.63 19.30
CA PRO A 163 16.71 -9.17 20.45
C PRO A 163 17.29 -9.75 21.75
N SER A 164 17.13 -9.02 22.86
CA SER A 164 17.46 -9.57 24.18
C SER A 164 16.43 -10.62 24.60
N LYS A 165 16.79 -11.52 25.53
CA LYS A 165 15.90 -12.58 26.03
C LYS A 165 14.60 -12.03 26.66
N LYS A 166 14.58 -10.79 27.12
CA LYS A 166 13.41 -10.10 27.66
C LYS A 166 13.22 -8.75 26.94
N THR A 167 12.74 -8.82 25.71
CA THR A 167 12.47 -7.63 24.89
C THR A 167 11.12 -7.02 25.32
N PRO A 168 11.10 -5.80 25.91
CA PRO A 168 9.85 -5.13 26.25
C PRO A 168 9.05 -4.76 24.98
N LEU A 169 7.72 -4.70 25.08
CA LEU A 169 6.84 -4.43 23.96
C LEU A 169 6.17 -3.07 24.09
N VAL A 170 6.25 -2.25 23.03
CA VAL A 170 5.41 -1.06 22.82
C VAL A 170 4.25 -1.46 21.91
N VAL A 171 3.02 -1.12 22.31
CA VAL A 171 1.83 -1.34 21.48
C VAL A 171 1.34 0.01 20.97
N ALA A 172 1.30 0.17 19.65
CA ALA A 172 0.88 1.39 18.97
C ALA A 172 -0.39 1.10 18.15
N PRO A 173 -1.58 1.30 18.74
CA PRO A 173 -2.84 1.06 18.03
C PRO A 173 -3.16 2.19 17.04
N HIS A 174 -3.48 1.81 15.82
CA HIS A 174 -4.05 2.65 14.77
C HIS A 174 -5.31 1.98 14.21
N GLY A 175 -6.27 2.78 13.73
CA GLY A 175 -7.48 2.19 13.16
C GLY A 175 -8.29 3.12 12.29
N ASP A 176 -9.13 2.48 11.49
CA ASP A 176 -10.11 3.15 10.64
C ASP A 176 -11.09 3.99 11.50
N PRO A 177 -11.59 5.14 11.00
CA PRO A 177 -11.38 5.67 9.65
C PRO A 177 -10.14 6.56 9.53
N HIS A 178 -9.37 6.74 10.60
CA HIS A 178 -8.35 7.80 10.66
C HIS A 178 -7.02 7.40 10.01
N SER A 179 -6.60 6.13 10.16
CA SER A 179 -5.29 5.70 9.67
C SER A 179 -5.17 4.17 9.63
N VAL A 180 -4.26 3.68 8.79
CA VAL A 180 -3.81 2.28 8.76
C VAL A 180 -2.29 2.26 8.88
N SER A 181 -1.76 1.42 9.76
CA SER A 181 -0.34 1.08 9.77
C SER A 181 -0.06 0.15 8.59
N THR A 182 0.82 0.57 7.70
CA THR A 182 1.24 -0.22 6.54
C THR A 182 2.66 -0.72 6.75
N ASP A 183 3.21 -1.33 5.73
CA ASP A 183 4.58 -1.78 5.69
C ASP A 183 5.56 -0.65 5.33
N GLN A 184 5.12 0.61 5.45
CA GLN A 184 5.98 1.78 5.26
C GLN A 184 6.95 1.97 6.42
N PHE A 185 8.20 2.33 6.12
CA PHE A 185 9.22 2.51 7.14
C PHE A 185 8.77 3.51 8.22
N ASN A 186 8.74 3.05 9.48
CA ASN A 186 8.28 3.86 10.59
C ASN A 186 9.48 4.26 11.47
N ALA A 187 9.86 5.54 11.41
CA ALA A 187 11.00 6.08 12.13
C ALA A 187 10.84 6.00 13.67
N GLU A 188 9.61 6.10 14.17
CA GLU A 188 9.31 5.97 15.60
C GLU A 188 9.46 4.52 16.06
N ALA A 189 8.91 3.57 15.29
CA ALA A 189 9.09 2.14 15.57
C ALA A 189 10.57 1.74 15.51
N TYR A 190 11.30 2.27 14.51
CA TYR A 190 12.74 2.11 14.40
C TYR A 190 13.46 2.63 15.65
N PHE A 191 13.14 3.84 16.11
CA PHE A 191 13.73 4.43 17.31
C PHE A 191 13.54 3.56 18.54
N PHE A 192 12.32 3.09 18.81
CA PHE A 192 12.06 2.18 19.94
C PHE A 192 12.80 0.86 19.81
N CYS A 193 12.92 0.31 18.59
CA CYS A 193 13.73 -0.87 18.35
C CYS A 193 15.21 -0.62 18.67
N GLN A 194 15.76 0.55 18.34
CA GLN A 194 17.14 0.88 18.70
C GLN A 194 17.36 1.02 20.22
N LEU A 195 16.29 1.27 20.99
CA LEU A 195 16.32 1.25 22.46
C LEU A 195 16.10 -0.16 23.05
N GLY A 196 15.98 -1.18 22.21
CA GLY A 196 15.80 -2.57 22.64
C GLY A 196 14.35 -3.00 22.88
N TYR A 197 13.36 -2.23 22.41
CA TYR A 197 11.95 -2.60 22.44
C TYR A 197 11.53 -3.35 21.18
N ALA A 198 10.49 -4.16 21.28
CA ALA A 198 9.67 -4.56 20.14
C ALA A 198 8.50 -3.58 20.00
N VAL A 199 7.97 -3.42 18.80
CA VAL A 199 6.84 -2.52 18.50
C VAL A 199 5.77 -3.29 17.76
N LEU A 200 4.54 -3.28 18.28
CA LEU A 200 3.37 -3.87 17.64
C LEU A 200 2.46 -2.77 17.11
N LEU A 201 2.43 -2.60 15.79
CA LEU A 201 1.54 -1.70 15.08
C LEU A 201 0.21 -2.41 14.83
N VAL A 202 -0.80 -2.11 15.63
CA VAL A 202 -2.10 -2.79 15.58
C VAL A 202 -3.03 -2.04 14.64
N ASN A 203 -3.60 -2.72 13.64
CA ASN A 203 -4.68 -2.18 12.82
C ASN A 203 -6.04 -2.66 13.35
N TYR A 204 -6.66 -1.86 14.22
CA TYR A 204 -8.02 -2.13 14.68
C TYR A 204 -9.05 -1.49 13.74
N ARG A 205 -10.28 -1.99 13.81
CA ARG A 205 -11.43 -1.42 13.11
C ARG A 205 -12.54 -1.17 14.10
N ASP A 206 -13.22 -0.04 13.97
CA ASP A 206 -14.41 0.18 14.76
C ASP A 206 -15.47 -0.85 14.35
N ARG A 207 -16.09 -1.52 15.33
CA ARG A 207 -17.32 -2.25 15.05
C ARG A 207 -18.36 -1.17 14.82
N GLY A 208 -18.55 -0.79 13.56
CA GLY A 208 -19.59 0.15 13.18
C GLY A 208 -20.84 -0.20 13.98
N ARG A 209 -21.30 0.75 14.82
CA ARG A 209 -22.47 0.55 15.67
C ARG A 209 -23.56 0.03 14.76
N ASP A 210 -23.94 -1.23 14.94
CA ASP A 210 -25.11 -1.78 14.29
C ASP A 210 -26.25 -0.87 14.75
N ARG A 211 -26.69 0.04 13.87
CA ARG A 211 -27.89 0.82 14.11
C ARG A 211 -29.00 -0.18 13.85
N GLY A 212 -29.23 -1.03 14.85
CA GLY A 212 -30.41 -1.88 14.89
C GLY A 212 -31.60 -1.00 14.52
N SER A 213 -32.33 -1.44 13.51
CA SER A 213 -33.66 -0.93 13.21
C SER A 213 -34.41 -0.84 14.52
N ARG A 214 -34.65 0.40 14.99
CA ARG A 214 -35.66 0.63 15.98
C ARG A 214 -36.98 0.52 15.23
N ASP A 215 -37.54 -0.68 15.24
CA ASP A 215 -38.97 -0.89 15.07
C ASP A 215 -39.70 -0.43 16.34
#